data_AF-A0A1Y2IJR6-F1
#
_entry.id   AF-A0A1Y2IJR6-F1
#
_cell.length_a   1.000
_cell.length_b   1.000
_cell.length_c   1.000
_cell.angle_alpha   90.00
_cell.angle_beta   90.00
_cell.angle_gamma   90.00
#
_symmetry.space_group_name_H-M   'P 1'
#
loop_
_entity.id
_entity.type
_entity.pdbx_description
1 polymer ?
#
loop_
_entity_poly.entity_id
_entity_poly.type
_entity_poly.pdbx_seq_one_letter_code
_entity_poly.pdbx_strand_id
1 'polypeptide(L)'
;MTGPQHQNASPRPSVESSVIEDIDISEAPRMAPAIRLADKSTNHPLDASGSALDLRDSHTASSLELPHTLTSERIRRRSDLSRIRPLDSPPAIEPESIELPTIQEHFAKRAADVSFREDVMFAKDDDVEIAPSFPSSLAPSIRAEDDTDSMAPAISPAQKAVNRRKNAIHFLTLCFTIFLNGWNDGTTGPLLPKIQAYYGLGFAVVSLIFIFNTIGYLSGAIANVWLTDKLGFGKVLLLGSVLQIAAYAIMAPAPPFPLMCLAFTLIGFGLSLQNSHANGFIASSRNHVSTKISILHASYGFGALVSPLVSTQFAQQKHWSFHYIISGALYLFNTLMIWFVFRGKRQDEIKAEIGDLTVDPNAVDSNKYKQIFTIRAVHFLSIFSLIYVGTEVTIGSWSVTYVQTKRQGTSNSGYISSGFFGGLMLGRIILMWLNRKIGERRALFLYALLAIQLEVTVWVVPSLIENAIAVAFVGLLLGPMYPILMNHSTKILPRWLLTGCMGYIAGVGQAGSAVLPFITGLLASRFGIASLQPFIVSMMSTMIVIWALIPRVRQVPT
;
A
#
# COMPACT_ATOMS: atom_id res chain seq x y z
N MET A 1 20.48 5.21 -69.25
CA MET A 1 19.14 5.74 -69.65
C MET A 1 18.35 4.59 -70.26
N THR A 2 17.01 4.70 -70.29
CA THR A 2 16.05 3.95 -71.15
C THR A 2 16.17 2.41 -71.25
N GLY A 3 15.15 1.70 -70.76
CA GLY A 3 14.87 0.29 -71.12
C GLY A 3 14.17 0.17 -72.49
N PRO A 4 13.53 -0.99 -72.78
CA PRO A 4 12.14 -1.13 -72.35
C PRO A 4 11.76 -2.54 -71.79
N GLN A 5 10.46 -2.75 -71.56
CA GLN A 5 9.82 -3.93 -70.95
C GLN A 5 9.16 -4.84 -72.01
N HIS A 6 8.83 -6.10 -71.67
CA HIS A 6 7.42 -6.57 -71.65
C HIS A 6 7.26 -7.93 -70.92
N GLN A 7 6.00 -8.33 -70.65
CA GLN A 7 5.63 -9.46 -69.79
C GLN A 7 5.49 -10.80 -70.55
N ASN A 8 5.56 -11.93 -69.82
CA ASN A 8 4.38 -12.82 -69.70
C ASN A 8 4.50 -13.86 -68.56
N ALA A 9 3.35 -14.37 -68.11
CA ALA A 9 3.22 -15.58 -67.27
C ALA A 9 3.00 -16.82 -68.19
N SER A 10 3.03 -18.09 -67.76
CA SER A 10 2.63 -18.72 -66.48
C SER A 10 3.19 -20.17 -66.38
N PRO A 11 3.08 -20.90 -65.24
CA PRO A 11 3.85 -22.12 -64.97
C PRO A 11 3.09 -23.45 -65.12
N ARG A 12 3.80 -24.59 -65.25
CA ARG A 12 3.38 -25.95 -64.84
C ARG A 12 4.58 -26.86 -64.44
N PRO A 13 4.38 -27.99 -63.74
CA PRO A 13 5.41 -28.65 -62.92
C PRO A 13 5.93 -30.00 -63.44
N SER A 14 6.88 -30.60 -62.71
CA SER A 14 7.25 -32.03 -62.74
C SER A 14 7.07 -32.67 -61.35
N VAL A 15 7.06 -34.02 -61.28
CA VAL A 15 6.61 -34.82 -60.14
C VAL A 15 7.53 -36.03 -59.94
N GLU A 16 7.88 -36.34 -58.68
CA GLU A 16 8.27 -37.66 -58.12
C GLU A 16 8.45 -37.46 -56.58
N SER A 17 8.24 -38.41 -55.66
CA SER A 17 8.03 -39.87 -55.72
C SER A 17 7.13 -40.35 -54.55
N SER A 18 6.31 -41.41 -54.67
CA SER A 18 6.44 -42.76 -54.02
C SER A 18 6.77 -42.80 -52.50
N VAL A 19 6.23 -43.69 -51.62
CA VAL A 19 5.57 -45.01 -51.75
C VAL A 19 4.45 -45.23 -50.68
N ILE A 20 3.31 -45.76 -51.15
CA ILE A 20 2.35 -46.76 -50.59
C ILE A 20 2.55 -47.31 -49.15
N GLU A 21 1.49 -47.30 -48.31
CA GLU A 21 0.87 -48.54 -47.77
C GLU A 21 -0.57 -48.28 -47.25
N ASP A 22 -1.53 -49.16 -47.60
CA ASP A 22 -2.96 -49.07 -47.29
C ASP A 22 -3.41 -50.18 -46.33
N ILE A 23 -4.26 -49.86 -45.34
CA ILE A 23 -5.21 -50.82 -44.75
C ILE A 23 -6.58 -50.14 -44.58
N ASP A 24 -7.59 -50.70 -45.25
CA ASP A 24 -9.01 -50.38 -45.09
C ASP A 24 -9.63 -51.23 -43.96
N ILE A 25 -10.71 -50.71 -43.34
CA ILE A 25 -11.83 -51.49 -42.81
C ILE A 25 -13.01 -50.53 -42.57
N SER A 26 -14.16 -50.90 -43.11
CA SER A 26 -15.43 -50.21 -42.91
C SER A 26 -16.05 -50.56 -41.55
N GLU A 27 -16.72 -49.58 -40.92
CA GLU A 27 -18.18 -49.67 -40.72
C GLU A 27 -18.79 -48.36 -40.22
N ALA A 28 -20.05 -48.16 -40.55
CA ALA A 28 -20.91 -47.14 -39.97
C ALA A 28 -22.34 -47.70 -39.88
N PRO A 29 -23.13 -47.27 -38.89
CA PRO A 29 -24.56 -47.20 -39.09
C PRO A 29 -25.08 -45.77 -38.90
N ARG A 30 -25.81 -45.30 -39.92
CA ARG A 30 -26.77 -44.21 -39.78
C ARG A 30 -27.98 -44.75 -39.01
N MET A 31 -28.57 -43.98 -38.10
CA MET A 31 -30.03 -43.95 -37.95
C MET A 31 -30.54 -42.63 -37.36
N ALA A 32 -31.42 -42.00 -38.13
CA ALA A 32 -32.52 -41.19 -37.63
C ALA A 32 -33.72 -41.48 -38.55
N PRO A 33 -34.95 -41.49 -38.00
CA PRO A 33 -36.04 -40.89 -38.74
C PRO A 33 -36.90 -39.96 -37.87
N ALA A 34 -37.55 -38.99 -38.51
CA ALA A 34 -38.47 -38.05 -37.88
C ALA A 34 -39.91 -38.30 -38.35
N ILE A 35 -40.89 -37.83 -37.56
CA ILE A 35 -42.32 -37.68 -37.90
C ILE A 35 -42.82 -36.50 -37.02
N ARG A 36 -43.18 -35.35 -37.62
CA ARG A 36 -44.54 -34.82 -37.88
C ARG A 36 -45.36 -34.50 -36.59
N LEU A 37 -46.20 -33.46 -36.50
CA LEU A 37 -46.63 -32.38 -37.43
C LEU A 37 -47.29 -31.23 -36.62
N ALA A 38 -47.89 -30.24 -37.30
CA ALA A 38 -48.59 -29.03 -36.78
C ALA A 38 -47.64 -27.99 -36.15
N ASP A 39 -47.41 -26.78 -36.69
CA ASP A 39 -48.15 -25.87 -37.59
C ASP A 39 -49.36 -25.15 -36.96
N LYS A 40 -49.17 -23.84 -36.69
CA LYS A 40 -50.17 -22.78 -36.92
C LYS A 40 -49.52 -21.39 -36.97
N SER A 41 -49.96 -20.58 -37.92
CA SER A 41 -49.75 -19.13 -38.04
C SER A 41 -50.56 -18.36 -36.95
N THR A 42 -50.43 -17.05 -36.68
CA THR A 42 -50.40 -15.89 -37.61
C THR A 42 -49.75 -14.61 -37.04
N ASN A 43 -49.05 -13.88 -37.94
CA ASN A 43 -48.93 -12.42 -38.14
C ASN A 43 -49.13 -11.36 -37.01
N HIS A 44 -48.13 -10.47 -36.91
CA HIS A 44 -48.12 -8.98 -36.85
C HIS A 44 -49.44 -8.16 -36.98
N PRO A 45 -49.48 -6.85 -36.56
CA PRO A 45 -48.39 -5.86 -36.58
C PRO A 45 -48.22 -4.94 -35.33
N LEU A 46 -47.45 -3.85 -35.50
CA LEU A 46 -47.15 -2.75 -34.56
C LEU A 46 -48.14 -1.58 -34.72
N ASP A 47 -48.34 -0.79 -33.65
CA ASP A 47 -48.63 0.67 -33.59
C ASP A 47 -49.07 1.05 -32.14
N ALA A 48 -49.35 2.29 -31.73
CA ALA A 48 -48.61 3.57 -31.83
C ALA A 48 -49.29 4.64 -30.91
N SER A 49 -48.52 5.42 -30.16
CA SER A 49 -48.85 6.74 -29.53
C SER A 49 -50.28 7.13 -29.06
N GLY A 50 -50.43 7.44 -27.76
CA GLY A 50 -51.51 8.25 -27.14
C GLY A 50 -51.43 8.13 -25.59
N SER A 51 -51.46 9.15 -24.70
CA SER A 51 -51.94 10.54 -24.64
C SER A 51 -53.33 10.73 -24.00
N ALA A 52 -53.46 11.72 -23.10
CA ALA A 52 -54.59 12.02 -22.18
C ALA A 52 -54.89 10.93 -21.11
N LEU A 53 -55.16 11.18 -19.81
CA LEU A 53 -55.83 12.24 -19.02
C LEU A 53 -57.34 12.03 -18.78
N ASP A 54 -57.68 11.54 -17.58
CA ASP A 54 -58.75 11.97 -16.65
C ASP A 54 -58.64 11.10 -15.36
N LEU A 55 -58.83 11.54 -14.10
CA LEU A 55 -59.87 12.35 -13.44
C LEU A 55 -61.25 11.62 -13.46
N ARG A 56 -61.64 10.87 -12.42
CA ARG A 56 -62.22 11.39 -11.15
C ARG A 56 -62.72 10.23 -10.25
N ASP A 57 -63.03 10.36 -8.94
CA ASP A 57 -62.79 11.41 -7.92
C ASP A 57 -62.84 10.78 -6.49
N SER A 58 -62.51 11.60 -5.48
CA SER A 58 -63.03 11.69 -4.10
C SER A 58 -63.29 10.47 -3.18
N HIS A 59 -62.72 10.53 -1.96
CA HIS A 59 -63.48 10.61 -0.69
C HIS A 59 -62.58 11.03 0.51
N THR A 60 -62.88 12.20 1.12
CA THR A 60 -62.80 12.61 2.55
C THR A 60 -61.74 12.04 3.53
N ALA A 61 -61.19 12.77 4.52
CA ALA A 61 -61.15 14.21 4.88
C ALA A 61 -60.25 14.43 6.14
N SER A 62 -60.03 15.71 6.53
CA SER A 62 -59.35 16.20 7.76
C SER A 62 -57.81 16.03 7.83
N SER A 63 -56.90 17.02 7.95
CA SER A 63 -56.86 18.47 8.24
C SER A 63 -56.28 18.87 9.61
N LEU A 64 -55.12 19.56 9.60
CA LEU A 64 -54.86 20.80 10.35
C LEU A 64 -53.65 21.55 9.73
N GLU A 65 -53.45 22.82 10.08
CA GLU A 65 -52.79 23.81 9.20
C GLU A 65 -51.39 24.29 9.66
N LEU A 66 -50.64 24.91 8.71
CA LEU A 66 -49.49 25.78 8.98
C LEU A 66 -49.92 27.20 9.37
N PRO A 67 -48.99 28.03 9.86
CA PRO A 67 -48.77 29.33 9.19
C PRO A 67 -47.40 29.46 8.51
N HIS A 68 -47.36 30.23 7.42
CA HIS A 68 -46.15 30.57 6.67
C HIS A 68 -45.58 31.96 7.06
N THR A 69 -44.47 32.30 6.39
CA THR A 69 -43.82 33.63 6.24
C THR A 69 -42.69 33.94 7.23
N LEU A 70 -41.61 34.66 6.86
CA LEU A 70 -41.27 35.37 5.61
C LEU A 70 -39.93 34.90 5.01
N THR A 71 -39.71 35.21 3.74
CA THR A 71 -38.40 35.18 3.07
C THR A 71 -37.61 36.46 3.33
N SER A 72 -36.27 36.37 3.48
CA SER A 72 -35.29 37.17 2.72
C SER A 72 -33.88 37.18 3.35
N GLU A 73 -32.90 36.82 2.52
CA GLU A 73 -31.52 37.30 2.44
C GLU A 73 -30.97 38.28 3.51
N ARG A 74 -29.95 37.82 4.28
CA ARG A 74 -28.82 38.70 4.62
C ARG A 74 -27.51 37.96 4.92
N ILE A 75 -26.50 38.19 4.09
CA ILE A 75 -25.11 37.81 4.38
C ILE A 75 -24.54 38.80 5.41
N ARG A 76 -23.99 38.30 6.53
CA ARG A 76 -23.05 39.05 7.39
C ARG A 76 -21.92 38.13 7.88
N ARG A 77 -20.71 38.69 7.98
CA ARG A 77 -19.49 38.01 8.44
C ARG A 77 -19.02 38.56 9.78
N ARG A 78 -18.31 37.69 10.52
CA ARG A 78 -17.34 37.95 11.60
C ARG A 78 -17.88 38.47 12.95
N SER A 79 -17.15 38.06 14.00
CA SER A 79 -16.87 38.72 15.30
C SER A 79 -17.95 39.71 15.81
N ASP A 80 -18.64 39.47 16.91
CA ASP A 80 -18.11 39.14 18.24
C ASP A 80 -19.17 38.49 19.15
N LEU A 81 -18.76 37.57 20.02
CA LEU A 81 -19.53 37.21 21.22
C LEU A 81 -18.58 37.10 22.43
N SER A 82 -18.95 37.81 23.48
CA SER A 82 -18.11 38.09 24.64
C SER A 82 -18.29 37.09 25.78
N ARG A 83 -17.36 37.17 26.75
CA ARG A 83 -17.29 36.34 27.96
C ARG A 83 -18.61 36.34 28.74
N ILE A 84 -19.08 35.16 29.13
CA ILE A 84 -19.97 34.98 30.28
C ILE A 84 -19.23 34.07 31.27
N ARG A 85 -19.17 34.49 32.54
CA ARG A 85 -18.69 33.67 33.67
C ARG A 85 -19.90 33.10 34.43
N PRO A 86 -19.91 31.81 34.79
CA PRO A 86 -20.56 31.36 36.01
C PRO A 86 -19.78 31.89 37.23
N LEU A 87 -20.50 32.09 38.34
CA LEU A 87 -19.93 32.28 39.68
C LEU A 87 -19.83 30.93 40.41
N ASP A 88 -19.39 30.99 41.66
CA ASP A 88 -19.42 29.91 42.67
C ASP A 88 -18.47 28.72 42.44
N SER A 89 -17.23 28.92 42.88
CA SER A 89 -16.29 27.86 43.27
C SER A 89 -15.81 28.13 44.71
N PRO A 90 -15.76 27.13 45.62
CA PRO A 90 -15.19 27.30 46.95
C PRO A 90 -13.68 27.61 46.90
N PRO A 91 -13.10 28.22 47.95
CA PRO A 91 -11.72 28.70 47.95
C PRO A 91 -10.70 27.57 47.79
N ALA A 92 -9.56 27.89 47.16
CA ALA A 92 -8.46 26.97 46.96
C ALA A 92 -7.75 26.63 48.29
N ILE A 93 -7.34 25.37 48.41
CA ILE A 93 -6.41 24.91 49.46
C ILE A 93 -5.00 25.34 49.05
N GLU A 94 -4.22 25.86 50.00
CA GLU A 94 -2.83 26.27 49.76
C GLU A 94 -1.93 25.05 49.47
N PRO A 95 -0.92 25.16 48.58
CA PRO A 95 -0.02 24.06 48.30
C PRO A 95 0.99 23.87 49.44
N GLU A 96 0.86 22.78 50.20
CA GLU A 96 1.87 22.38 51.19
C GLU A 96 3.25 22.21 50.53
N SER A 97 4.27 22.80 51.17
CA SER A 97 5.67 22.69 50.76
C SER A 97 6.24 21.32 51.12
N ILE A 98 6.23 20.39 50.17
CA ILE A 98 6.91 19.09 50.32
C ILE A 98 8.43 19.30 50.20
N GLU A 99 9.10 19.41 51.35
CA GLU A 99 10.56 19.35 51.42
C GLU A 99 11.05 17.94 51.08
N LEU A 100 11.95 17.82 50.09
CA LEU A 100 12.65 16.58 49.79
C LEU A 100 13.97 16.54 50.56
N PRO A 101 14.27 15.48 51.33
CA PRO A 101 15.48 15.42 52.14
C PRO A 101 16.74 15.35 51.26
N THR A 102 17.70 16.22 51.54
CA THR A 102 18.97 16.32 50.82
C THR A 102 19.85 15.10 51.09
N ILE A 103 20.39 14.49 50.02
CA ILE A 103 21.38 13.42 50.14
C ILE A 103 22.70 14.03 50.62
N GLN A 104 23.13 13.70 51.83
CA GLN A 104 24.48 14.02 52.32
C GLN A 104 25.49 13.03 51.73
N GLU A 105 26.43 13.51 50.92
CA GLU A 105 27.63 12.75 50.62
C GLU A 105 28.53 12.68 51.87
N HIS A 106 28.98 11.49 52.23
CA HIS A 106 29.95 11.25 53.31
C HIS A 106 31.16 10.48 52.78
N PHE A 107 32.17 11.22 52.34
CA PHE A 107 33.48 10.67 52.04
C PHE A 107 34.26 10.38 53.33
N ALA A 108 34.23 9.12 53.78
CA ALA A 108 35.06 8.63 54.89
C ALA A 108 36.10 7.61 54.36
N LYS A 109 37.37 7.78 54.73
CA LYS A 109 38.49 6.89 54.35
C LYS A 109 38.82 5.92 55.49
N ARG A 110 38.96 4.61 55.22
CA ARG A 110 40.19 3.84 55.57
C ARG A 110 40.26 2.36 55.15
N ALA A 111 41.45 2.02 54.65
CA ALA A 111 42.28 0.83 54.94
C ALA A 111 41.98 -0.55 54.29
N ALA A 112 43.09 -1.30 54.12
CA ALA A 112 43.25 -2.67 53.58
C ALA A 112 42.99 -2.85 52.06
N ASP A 113 43.83 -3.54 51.26
CA ASP A 113 45.14 -4.13 51.59
C ASP A 113 46.08 -4.38 50.37
N VAL A 114 47.36 -4.66 50.67
CA VAL A 114 48.41 -5.38 49.88
C VAL A 114 48.82 -4.92 48.45
N SER A 115 50.06 -4.39 48.40
CA SER A 115 51.11 -4.46 47.35
C SER A 115 50.84 -4.34 45.84
N PHE A 116 51.61 -3.46 45.18
CA PHE A 116 52.80 -3.91 44.40
C PHE A 116 53.93 -2.87 44.52
N ARG A 117 55.12 -3.14 43.98
CA ARG A 117 56.40 -2.56 44.46
C ARG A 117 57.08 -1.59 43.46
N GLU A 118 57.72 -0.58 44.06
CA GLU A 118 58.77 0.37 43.60
C GLU A 118 59.28 0.33 42.14
N ASP A 119 59.48 1.52 41.56
CA ASP A 119 60.81 1.91 41.01
C ASP A 119 60.99 3.44 40.85
N VAL A 120 62.17 3.96 41.24
CA VAL A 120 62.85 5.24 40.83
C VAL A 120 62.12 6.62 41.00
N MET A 121 62.74 7.77 41.38
CA MET A 121 63.70 8.18 42.43
C MET A 121 64.07 9.70 42.25
N PHE A 122 64.08 10.50 43.34
CA PHE A 122 64.57 11.91 43.49
C PHE A 122 63.88 13.03 42.64
N ALA A 123 63.88 14.34 43.01
CA ALA A 123 64.41 15.15 44.13
C ALA A 123 63.31 16.16 44.60
N LYS A 124 63.24 16.76 45.82
CA LYS A 124 64.17 17.65 46.56
C LYS A 124 64.58 18.92 45.77
N ASP A 125 64.46 20.16 46.23
CA ASP A 125 63.79 20.77 47.42
C ASP A 125 62.92 21.99 46.93
N ASP A 126 62.56 23.12 47.58
CA ASP A 126 62.96 23.88 48.79
C ASP A 126 61.74 24.67 49.41
N ASP A 127 62.01 25.63 50.31
CA ASP A 127 61.11 26.23 51.33
C ASP A 127 60.64 27.71 51.09
N VAL A 128 59.42 28.07 51.60
CA VAL A 128 59.05 29.22 52.51
C VAL A 128 59.21 30.70 51.98
N GLU A 129 58.41 31.77 52.28
CA GLU A 129 57.62 32.20 53.47
C GLU A 129 56.37 33.12 53.21
N ILE A 130 55.54 33.24 54.27
CA ILE A 130 54.40 34.12 54.70
C ILE A 130 54.45 35.63 54.27
N ALA A 131 53.38 36.46 54.14
CA ALA A 131 51.91 36.28 53.92
C ALA A 131 51.20 37.59 53.40
N PRO A 132 50.19 38.24 54.06
CA PRO A 132 48.81 38.29 53.52
C PRO A 132 48.23 39.68 53.17
N SER A 133 47.14 39.70 52.38
CA SER A 133 46.22 40.84 52.25
C SER A 133 44.76 40.41 52.07
N PHE A 134 43.82 41.26 52.51
CA PHE A 134 42.37 40.95 52.63
C PHE A 134 41.57 41.27 51.35
N PRO A 135 40.38 40.66 51.14
CA PRO A 135 39.63 40.75 49.87
C PRO A 135 38.92 42.10 49.67
N SER A 136 38.84 42.54 48.42
CA SER A 136 38.20 43.79 48.01
C SER A 136 37.04 43.58 47.03
N SER A 137 36.00 44.41 47.19
CA SER A 137 34.79 44.53 46.37
C SER A 137 33.90 43.29 46.18
N LEU A 138 32.70 43.36 46.79
CA LEU A 138 31.51 42.78 46.18
C LEU A 138 31.26 43.45 44.83
N ALA A 139 31.29 42.67 43.75
CA ALA A 139 30.65 43.03 42.49
C ALA A 139 29.52 42.02 42.24
N PRO A 140 28.28 42.46 41.95
CA PRO A 140 27.23 41.52 41.59
C PRO A 140 27.60 40.90 40.25
N SER A 141 27.90 39.59 40.24
CA SER A 141 28.08 38.85 39.00
C SER A 141 26.73 38.76 38.30
N ILE A 142 26.50 39.68 37.36
CA ILE A 142 25.46 39.54 36.36
C ILE A 142 25.80 38.26 35.59
N ARG A 143 25.17 37.16 35.99
CA ARG A 143 24.98 36.01 35.10
C ARG A 143 24.14 36.54 33.95
N ALA A 144 24.81 36.88 32.86
CA ALA A 144 24.16 36.80 31.56
C ALA A 144 23.67 35.37 31.45
N GLU A 145 22.35 35.19 31.41
CA GLU A 145 21.78 33.96 30.88
C GLU A 145 22.26 33.90 29.43
N ASP A 146 23.11 32.92 29.13
CA ASP A 146 23.81 32.82 27.86
C ASP A 146 22.85 32.26 26.81
N ASP A 147 21.92 33.13 26.40
CA ASP A 147 20.77 32.94 25.53
C ASP A 147 21.20 32.66 24.07
N THR A 148 22.07 31.67 23.94
CA THR A 148 22.55 31.04 22.70
C THR A 148 21.53 30.06 22.13
N ASP A 149 20.26 30.19 22.52
CA ASP A 149 19.17 29.33 22.10
C ASP A 149 18.80 29.58 20.62
N SER A 150 19.31 28.71 19.76
CA SER A 150 18.96 28.60 18.34
C SER A 150 19.19 29.87 17.49
N MET A 151 20.45 30.13 17.12
CA MET A 151 20.83 31.03 16.00
C MET A 151 20.36 30.57 14.59
N ALA A 152 19.36 29.71 14.49
CA ALA A 152 18.68 29.40 13.23
C ALA A 152 17.70 30.54 12.87
N PRO A 153 17.90 31.33 11.80
CA PRO A 153 17.05 32.47 11.49
C PRO A 153 15.60 32.04 11.26
N ALA A 154 14.68 32.65 12.00
CA ALA A 154 13.28 32.23 12.08
C ALA A 154 12.61 32.23 10.69
N ILE A 155 12.38 31.02 10.16
CA ILE A 155 11.92 30.80 8.78
C ILE A 155 10.65 31.65 8.49
N SER A 156 10.74 32.53 7.50
CA SER A 156 9.70 33.52 7.20
C SER A 156 8.36 32.86 6.82
N PRO A 157 7.22 33.54 7.00
CA PRO A 157 5.91 33.00 6.62
C PRO A 157 5.83 32.60 5.13
N ALA A 158 6.48 33.38 4.25
CA ALA A 158 6.59 33.06 2.83
C ALA A 158 7.39 31.77 2.59
N GLN A 159 8.55 31.61 3.22
CA GLN A 159 9.37 30.40 3.10
C GLN A 159 8.66 29.17 3.69
N LYS A 160 7.93 29.32 4.80
CA LYS A 160 7.06 28.26 5.36
C LYS A 160 5.97 27.85 4.35
N ALA A 161 5.36 28.79 3.63
CA ALA A 161 4.39 28.48 2.58
C ALA A 161 5.00 27.75 1.37
N VAL A 162 6.20 28.18 0.92
CA VAL A 162 6.97 27.49 -0.14
C VAL A 162 7.33 26.06 0.27
N ASN A 163 7.85 25.86 1.48
CA ASN A 163 8.19 24.53 2.00
C ASN A 163 6.94 23.62 2.11
N ARG A 164 5.80 24.16 2.54
CA ARG A 164 4.51 23.44 2.56
C ARG A 164 4.08 23.02 1.15
N ARG A 165 4.22 23.91 0.15
CA ARG A 165 3.90 23.59 -1.26
C ARG A 165 4.84 22.52 -1.83
N LYS A 166 6.16 22.60 -1.58
CA LYS A 166 7.12 21.55 -1.95
C LYS A 166 6.74 20.19 -1.32
N ASN A 167 6.53 20.14 -0.01
CA ASN A 167 6.17 18.90 0.72
C ASN A 167 4.87 18.29 0.17
N ALA A 168 3.87 19.10 -0.18
CA ALA A 168 2.65 18.64 -0.83
C ALA A 168 2.88 18.05 -2.24
N ILE A 169 3.75 18.65 -3.05
CA ILE A 169 4.13 18.14 -4.38
C ILE A 169 4.93 16.83 -4.25
N HIS A 170 5.88 16.76 -3.32
CA HIS A 170 6.62 15.52 -3.03
C HIS A 170 5.66 14.40 -2.64
N PHE A 171 4.72 14.69 -1.74
CA PHE A 171 3.72 13.73 -1.28
C PHE A 171 2.79 13.28 -2.40
N LEU A 172 2.21 14.20 -3.17
CA LEU A 172 1.32 13.87 -4.30
C LEU A 172 2.02 13.05 -5.38
N THR A 173 3.31 13.30 -5.63
CA THR A 173 4.12 12.49 -6.56
C THR A 173 4.23 11.05 -6.07
N LEU A 174 4.56 10.84 -4.79
CA LEU A 174 4.62 9.50 -4.20
C LEU A 174 3.24 8.82 -4.14
N CYS A 175 2.16 9.58 -3.93
CA CYS A 175 0.79 9.07 -4.06
C CYS A 175 0.48 8.59 -5.49
N PHE A 176 0.94 9.30 -6.52
CA PHE A 176 0.76 8.85 -7.91
C PHE A 176 1.61 7.61 -8.21
N THR A 177 2.86 7.56 -7.74
CA THR A 177 3.71 6.36 -7.81
C THR A 177 3.02 5.13 -7.17
N ILE A 178 2.46 5.29 -5.96
CA ILE A 178 1.80 4.20 -5.24
C ILE A 178 0.41 3.86 -5.81
N PHE A 179 -0.27 4.81 -6.44
CA PHE A 179 -1.44 4.54 -7.30
C PHE A 179 -1.06 3.63 -8.48
N LEU A 180 0.08 3.86 -9.14
CA LEU A 180 0.50 2.98 -10.23
C LEU A 180 0.92 1.58 -9.78
N ASN A 181 1.41 1.41 -8.54
CA ASN A 181 1.57 0.08 -7.96
C ASN A 181 0.22 -0.67 -7.93
N GLY A 182 -0.82 -0.07 -7.34
CA GLY A 182 -2.16 -0.67 -7.32
C GLY A 182 -2.75 -0.88 -8.72
N TRP A 183 -2.44 0.00 -9.68
CA TRP A 183 -2.79 -0.19 -11.09
C TRP A 183 -2.16 -1.48 -11.66
N ASN A 184 -0.91 -1.82 -11.31
CA ASN A 184 -0.27 -3.06 -11.75
C ASN A 184 -0.95 -4.30 -11.16
N ASP A 185 -1.16 -4.33 -9.85
CA ASP A 185 -1.70 -5.48 -9.14
C ASP A 185 -3.15 -5.77 -9.60
N GLY A 186 -4.01 -4.75 -9.67
CA GLY A 186 -5.39 -4.88 -10.16
C GLY A 186 -5.54 -5.09 -11.68
N THR A 187 -4.51 -4.79 -12.48
CA THR A 187 -4.52 -5.05 -13.95
C THR A 187 -4.53 -6.55 -14.25
N THR A 188 -3.79 -7.34 -13.48
CA THR A 188 -3.32 -8.65 -13.95
C THR A 188 -4.42 -9.72 -13.90
N GLY A 189 -5.30 -9.68 -12.91
CA GLY A 189 -6.40 -10.65 -12.75
C GLY A 189 -7.35 -10.73 -13.94
N PRO A 190 -8.00 -9.62 -14.38
CA PRO A 190 -8.95 -9.65 -15.49
C PRO A 190 -8.34 -9.98 -16.86
N LEU A 191 -7.04 -9.73 -17.07
CA LEU A 191 -6.34 -10.15 -18.28
C LEU A 191 -5.99 -11.64 -18.30
N LEU A 192 -5.92 -12.31 -17.14
CA LEU A 192 -5.43 -13.69 -17.03
C LEU A 192 -6.14 -14.68 -17.97
N PRO A 193 -7.49 -14.71 -18.09
CA PRO A 193 -8.16 -15.63 -19.02
C PRO A 193 -7.86 -15.32 -20.49
N LYS A 194 -7.61 -14.05 -20.83
CA LYS A 194 -7.25 -13.63 -22.19
C LYS A 194 -5.80 -14.00 -22.52
N ILE A 195 -4.90 -13.89 -21.55
CA ILE A 195 -3.51 -14.37 -21.66
C ILE A 195 -3.51 -15.90 -21.90
N GLN A 196 -4.31 -16.66 -21.12
CA GLN A 196 -4.48 -18.10 -21.32
C GLN A 196 -4.98 -18.44 -22.72
N ALA A 197 -6.05 -17.79 -23.19
CA ALA A 197 -6.61 -18.04 -24.51
C ALA A 197 -5.68 -17.63 -25.66
N TYR A 198 -4.88 -16.58 -25.49
CA TYR A 198 -3.96 -16.08 -26.53
C TYR A 198 -2.71 -16.96 -26.69
N TYR A 199 -2.14 -17.46 -25.60
CA TYR A 199 -0.94 -18.31 -25.63
C TYR A 199 -1.23 -19.82 -25.51
N GLY A 200 -2.48 -20.24 -25.40
CA GLY A 200 -2.88 -21.66 -25.25
C GLY A 200 -2.52 -22.28 -23.89
N LEU A 201 -2.53 -21.51 -22.80
CA LEU A 201 -1.94 -21.90 -21.51
C LEU A 201 -2.96 -22.36 -20.45
N GLY A 202 -2.64 -23.48 -19.80
CA GLY A 202 -3.31 -23.92 -18.57
C GLY A 202 -2.97 -23.02 -17.36
N PHE A 203 -3.84 -23.05 -16.35
CA PHE A 203 -3.77 -22.17 -15.16
C PHE A 203 -2.40 -22.18 -14.45
N ALA A 204 -1.76 -23.34 -14.31
CA ALA A 204 -0.45 -23.45 -13.66
C ALA A 204 0.65 -22.69 -14.43
N VAL A 205 0.64 -22.76 -15.76
CA VAL A 205 1.66 -22.11 -16.60
C VAL A 205 1.44 -20.60 -16.66
N VAL A 206 0.18 -20.13 -16.82
CA VAL A 206 -0.08 -18.68 -16.81
C VAL A 206 0.25 -18.05 -15.45
N SER A 207 0.07 -18.78 -14.34
CA SER A 207 0.36 -18.29 -12.99
C SER A 207 1.85 -18.02 -12.73
N LEU A 208 2.76 -18.45 -13.62
CA LEU A 208 4.18 -18.11 -13.55
C LEU A 208 4.41 -16.59 -13.54
N ILE A 209 3.52 -15.77 -14.12
CA ILE A 209 3.65 -14.30 -14.09
C ILE A 209 3.67 -13.73 -12.66
N PHE A 210 2.88 -14.31 -11.74
CA PHE A 210 2.87 -13.89 -10.34
C PHE A 210 4.15 -14.30 -9.63
N ILE A 211 4.65 -15.52 -9.90
CA ILE A 211 5.92 -16.02 -9.34
C ILE A 211 7.10 -15.17 -9.83
N PHE A 212 7.15 -14.84 -11.12
CA PHE A 212 8.21 -14.00 -11.69
C PHE A 212 8.14 -12.55 -11.19
N ASN A 213 6.94 -11.99 -10.98
CA ASN A 213 6.75 -10.70 -10.29
C ASN A 213 7.30 -10.76 -8.86
N THR A 214 6.91 -11.77 -8.07
CA THR A 214 7.39 -11.98 -6.69
C THR A 214 8.91 -12.13 -6.62
N ILE A 215 9.54 -12.89 -7.53
CA ILE A 215 11.01 -13.02 -7.63
C ILE A 215 11.65 -11.65 -7.88
N GLY A 216 11.08 -10.86 -8.80
CA GLY A 216 11.53 -9.49 -9.07
C GLY A 216 11.40 -8.59 -7.85
N TYR A 217 10.28 -8.68 -7.14
CA TYR A 217 9.98 -7.87 -5.96
C TYR A 217 10.91 -8.19 -4.79
N LEU A 218 11.17 -9.48 -4.52
CA LEU A 218 12.13 -9.94 -3.52
C LEU A 218 13.57 -9.53 -3.87
N SER A 219 13.96 -9.68 -5.14
CA SER A 219 15.25 -9.19 -5.65
C SER A 219 15.40 -7.67 -5.45
N GLY A 220 14.34 -6.92 -5.73
CA GLY A 220 14.28 -5.47 -5.50
C GLY A 220 14.39 -5.10 -4.03
N ALA A 221 13.74 -5.85 -3.13
CA ALA A 221 13.76 -5.62 -1.69
C ALA A 221 15.15 -5.90 -1.08
N ILE A 222 15.86 -6.91 -1.59
CA ILE A 222 17.25 -7.22 -1.22
C ILE A 222 18.19 -6.14 -1.78
N ALA A 223 18.05 -5.77 -3.05
CA ALA A 223 18.88 -4.74 -3.69
C ALA A 223 18.65 -3.32 -3.12
N ASN A 224 17.47 -3.07 -2.53
CA ASN A 224 17.01 -1.76 -2.07
C ASN A 224 18.03 -1.02 -1.19
N VAL A 225 18.63 -1.68 -0.18
CA VAL A 225 19.58 -1.03 0.74
C VAL A 225 20.86 -0.57 0.00
N TRP A 226 21.51 -1.48 -0.73
CA TRP A 226 22.70 -1.18 -1.54
C TRP A 226 22.44 -0.11 -2.61
N LEU A 227 21.30 -0.19 -3.31
CA LEU A 227 20.89 0.82 -4.29
C LEU A 227 20.66 2.19 -3.65
N THR A 228 19.97 2.24 -2.50
CA THR A 228 19.69 3.50 -1.76
C THR A 228 20.99 4.19 -1.36
N ASP A 229 21.93 3.45 -0.81
CA ASP A 229 23.21 3.99 -0.35
C ASP A 229 24.06 4.50 -1.53
N LYS A 230 24.21 3.67 -2.58
CA LYS A 230 25.04 3.96 -3.75
C LYS A 230 24.48 5.06 -4.65
N LEU A 231 23.18 5.04 -4.95
CA LEU A 231 22.56 5.93 -5.95
C LEU A 231 21.78 7.09 -5.33
N GLY A 232 21.24 6.93 -4.12
CA GLY A 232 20.40 7.91 -3.46
C GLY A 232 18.93 7.86 -3.91
N PHE A 233 18.05 8.25 -2.97
CA PHE A 233 16.59 8.18 -3.07
C PHE A 233 16.01 8.48 -4.48
N GLY A 234 16.28 9.66 -5.04
CA GLY A 234 15.67 10.09 -6.29
C GLY A 234 16.06 9.22 -7.48
N LYS A 235 17.31 8.71 -7.52
CA LYS A 235 17.80 7.86 -8.62
C LYS A 235 17.26 6.44 -8.54
N VAL A 236 17.07 5.90 -7.34
CA VAL A 236 16.46 4.57 -7.15
C VAL A 236 14.96 4.59 -7.48
N LEU A 237 14.27 5.67 -7.12
CA LEU A 237 12.85 5.87 -7.48
C LEU A 237 12.67 5.95 -9.01
N LEU A 238 13.56 6.67 -9.71
CA LEU A 238 13.62 6.72 -11.17
C LEU A 238 13.92 5.35 -11.79
N LEU A 239 14.94 4.64 -11.27
CA LEU A 239 15.33 3.31 -11.77
C LEU A 239 14.15 2.33 -11.76
N GLY A 240 13.38 2.29 -10.66
CA GLY A 240 12.20 1.44 -10.59
C GLY A 240 11.15 1.76 -11.65
N SER A 241 10.85 3.05 -11.85
CA SER A 241 9.86 3.51 -12.84
C SER A 241 10.31 3.28 -14.29
N VAL A 242 11.61 3.44 -14.58
CA VAL A 242 12.19 3.17 -15.92
C VAL A 242 12.17 1.67 -16.25
N LEU A 243 12.47 0.79 -15.29
CA LEU A 243 12.39 -0.66 -15.49
C LEU A 243 10.96 -1.11 -15.79
N GLN A 244 9.95 -0.47 -15.21
CA GLN A 244 8.53 -0.73 -15.53
C GLN A 244 8.15 -0.25 -16.93
N ILE A 245 8.60 0.93 -17.38
CA ILE A 245 8.39 1.38 -18.77
C ILE A 245 8.98 0.35 -19.75
N ALA A 246 10.21 -0.10 -19.51
CA ALA A 246 10.87 -1.10 -20.35
C ALA A 246 10.08 -2.43 -20.38
N ALA A 247 9.60 -2.90 -19.22
CA ALA A 247 8.76 -4.08 -19.12
C ALA A 247 7.44 -3.94 -19.89
N TYR A 248 6.73 -2.83 -19.73
CA TYR A 248 5.48 -2.59 -20.44
C TYR A 248 5.68 -2.44 -21.96
N ALA A 249 6.79 -1.85 -22.39
CA ALA A 249 7.18 -1.81 -23.81
C ALA A 249 7.46 -3.21 -24.38
N ILE A 250 8.09 -4.11 -23.60
CA ILE A 250 8.27 -5.52 -23.95
C ILE A 250 6.91 -6.24 -24.06
N MET A 251 5.96 -5.95 -23.18
CA MET A 251 4.65 -6.63 -23.12
C MET A 251 3.62 -6.14 -24.16
N ALA A 252 3.70 -4.86 -24.58
CA ALA A 252 2.79 -4.26 -25.56
C ALA A 252 2.62 -5.04 -26.89
N PRO A 253 3.67 -5.59 -27.55
CA PRO A 253 3.51 -6.39 -28.77
C PRO A 253 2.99 -7.82 -28.55
N ALA A 254 2.61 -8.21 -27.32
CA ALA A 254 2.25 -9.59 -26.95
C ALA A 254 3.39 -10.61 -27.23
N PRO A 255 4.55 -10.46 -26.55
CA PRO A 255 5.74 -11.28 -26.79
C PRO A 255 5.53 -12.75 -26.38
N PRO A 256 6.40 -13.68 -26.80
CA PRO A 256 6.38 -15.06 -26.31
C PRO A 256 6.32 -15.13 -24.78
N PHE A 257 5.46 -16.00 -24.24
CA PHE A 257 5.10 -16.01 -22.82
C PHE A 257 6.29 -16.03 -21.82
N PRO A 258 7.43 -16.72 -22.07
CA PRO A 258 8.61 -16.61 -21.20
C PRO A 258 9.18 -15.19 -21.10
N LEU A 259 9.17 -14.42 -22.20
CA LEU A 259 9.60 -13.02 -22.21
C LEU A 259 8.59 -12.10 -21.50
N MET A 260 7.29 -12.43 -21.57
CA MET A 260 6.26 -11.79 -20.74
C MET A 260 6.51 -12.04 -19.23
N CYS A 261 6.93 -13.25 -18.85
CA CYS A 261 7.31 -13.55 -17.46
C CYS A 261 8.54 -12.75 -17.01
N LEU A 262 9.58 -12.64 -17.85
CA LEU A 262 10.75 -11.81 -17.56
C LEU A 262 10.39 -10.32 -17.40
N ALA A 263 9.44 -9.81 -18.20
CA ALA A 263 8.91 -8.46 -18.02
C ALA A 263 8.18 -8.28 -16.67
N PHE A 264 7.44 -9.29 -16.21
CA PHE A 264 6.87 -9.29 -14.85
C PHE A 264 7.93 -9.24 -13.74
N THR A 265 9.10 -9.85 -13.92
CA THR A 265 10.24 -9.69 -12.99
C THR A 265 10.75 -8.25 -12.92
N LEU A 266 10.90 -7.59 -14.07
CA LEU A 266 11.29 -6.16 -14.13
C LEU A 266 10.24 -5.25 -13.47
N ILE A 267 8.96 -5.54 -13.67
CA ILE A 267 7.85 -4.89 -12.98
C ILE A 267 7.97 -5.05 -11.46
N GLY A 268 8.09 -6.28 -10.96
CA GLY A 268 8.19 -6.57 -9.53
C GLY A 268 9.35 -5.85 -8.87
N PHE A 269 10.52 -5.84 -9.52
CA PHE A 269 11.69 -5.11 -9.06
C PHE A 269 11.42 -3.60 -8.97
N GLY A 270 10.79 -3.01 -9.99
CA GLY A 270 10.42 -1.59 -10.00
C GLY A 270 9.37 -1.20 -8.96
N LEU A 271 8.36 -2.05 -8.75
CA LEU A 271 7.33 -1.90 -7.70
C LEU A 271 7.97 -1.88 -6.32
N SER A 272 8.89 -2.82 -6.06
CA SER A 272 9.57 -3.01 -4.78
C SER A 272 10.40 -1.79 -4.38
N LEU A 273 11.24 -1.28 -5.30
CA LEU A 273 12.04 -0.08 -5.05
C LEU A 273 11.16 1.14 -4.73
N GLN A 274 10.11 1.37 -5.53
CA GLN A 274 9.22 2.51 -5.33
C GLN A 274 8.36 2.40 -4.07
N ASN A 275 7.85 1.21 -3.73
CA ASN A 275 7.10 0.98 -2.49
C ASN A 275 8.00 1.24 -1.27
N SER A 276 9.21 0.68 -1.27
CA SER A 276 10.20 0.86 -0.20
C SER A 276 10.53 2.34 0.02
N HIS A 277 10.81 3.06 -1.06
CA HIS A 277 11.20 4.47 -1.02
C HIS A 277 10.03 5.38 -0.63
N ALA A 278 8.83 5.20 -1.19
CA ALA A 278 7.67 6.01 -0.85
C ALA A 278 7.28 5.87 0.63
N ASN A 279 7.26 4.63 1.16
CA ASN A 279 6.99 4.41 2.58
C ASN A 279 8.13 4.98 3.44
N GLY A 280 9.40 4.70 3.13
CA GLY A 280 10.55 5.19 3.89
C GLY A 280 10.66 6.72 3.97
N PHE A 281 10.35 7.42 2.88
CA PHE A 281 10.33 8.89 2.82
C PHE A 281 9.25 9.48 3.72
N ILE A 282 8.05 8.89 3.71
CA ILE A 282 6.92 9.37 4.52
C ILE A 282 7.07 8.95 5.98
N ALA A 283 7.62 7.76 6.25
CA ALA A 283 7.94 7.25 7.58
C ALA A 283 8.90 8.15 8.36
N SER A 284 9.82 8.81 7.65
CA SER A 284 10.83 9.72 8.21
C SER A 284 10.43 11.21 8.11
N SER A 285 9.15 11.55 7.86
CA SER A 285 8.66 12.94 8.03
C SER A 285 8.41 13.24 9.51
N ARG A 286 8.63 14.49 9.94
CA ARG A 286 8.34 14.92 11.32
C ARG A 286 6.86 14.87 11.67
N ASN A 287 5.98 15.24 10.72
CA ASN A 287 4.56 15.52 10.98
C ASN A 287 3.57 14.59 10.24
N HIS A 288 2.52 14.17 10.96
CA HIS A 288 1.34 13.44 10.48
C HIS A 288 1.61 12.10 9.75
N VAL A 289 2.67 11.38 10.12
CA VAL A 289 3.10 10.12 9.45
C VAL A 289 1.95 9.12 9.24
N SER A 290 1.17 8.80 10.28
CA SER A 290 -0.01 7.91 10.19
C SER A 290 -0.98 8.32 9.07
N THR A 291 -1.41 9.59 9.08
CA THR A 291 -2.31 10.17 8.06
C THR A 291 -1.67 10.13 6.67
N LYS A 292 -0.39 10.49 6.53
CA LYS A 292 0.31 10.45 5.24
C LYS A 292 0.41 9.02 4.69
N ILE A 293 0.79 8.04 5.51
CA ILE A 293 0.86 6.61 5.12
C ILE A 293 -0.54 6.10 4.73
N SER A 294 -1.58 6.42 5.50
CA SER A 294 -2.95 6.00 5.22
C SER A 294 -3.48 6.56 3.89
N ILE A 295 -3.18 7.84 3.57
CA ILE A 295 -3.54 8.47 2.29
C ILE A 295 -2.69 7.92 1.13
N LEU A 296 -1.38 7.71 1.33
CA LEU A 296 -0.48 7.10 0.34
C LEU A 296 -1.02 5.74 -0.13
N HIS A 297 -1.44 4.90 0.83
CA HIS A 297 -2.02 3.59 0.54
C HIS A 297 -3.49 3.62 0.12
N ALA A 298 -4.23 4.71 0.38
CA ALA A 298 -5.52 4.95 -0.27
C ALA A 298 -5.32 5.22 -1.77
N SER A 299 -4.23 5.85 -2.18
CA SER A 299 -3.88 6.00 -3.61
C SER A 299 -3.60 4.65 -4.28
N TYR A 300 -2.91 3.70 -3.62
CA TYR A 300 -2.84 2.30 -4.09
C TYR A 300 -4.23 1.69 -4.26
N GLY A 301 -5.11 1.84 -3.26
CA GLY A 301 -6.47 1.29 -3.31
C GLY A 301 -7.28 1.85 -4.48
N PHE A 302 -7.11 3.14 -4.79
CA PHE A 302 -7.69 3.77 -5.98
C PHE A 302 -7.12 3.19 -7.28
N GLY A 303 -5.82 2.89 -7.33
CA GLY A 303 -5.19 2.22 -8.48
C GLY A 303 -5.76 0.81 -8.70
N ALA A 304 -5.86 0.02 -7.63
CA ALA A 304 -6.42 -1.33 -7.65
C ALA A 304 -7.93 -1.38 -7.92
N LEU A 305 -8.67 -0.29 -7.62
CA LEU A 305 -10.08 -0.12 -8.00
C LEU A 305 -10.24 0.22 -9.49
N VAL A 306 -9.39 1.09 -10.04
CA VAL A 306 -9.52 1.59 -11.42
C VAL A 306 -8.97 0.62 -12.46
N SER A 307 -7.89 -0.12 -12.17
CA SER A 307 -7.26 -1.01 -13.15
C SER A 307 -8.13 -2.21 -13.61
N PRO A 308 -8.97 -2.86 -12.78
CA PRO A 308 -9.89 -3.89 -13.26
C PRO A 308 -10.93 -3.34 -14.24
N LEU A 309 -11.42 -2.11 -14.02
CA LEU A 309 -12.44 -1.48 -14.85
C LEU A 309 -11.94 -1.21 -16.27
N VAL A 310 -10.65 -0.91 -16.43
CA VAL A 310 -10.00 -0.75 -17.75
C VAL A 310 -9.58 -2.09 -18.34
N SER A 311 -8.86 -2.91 -17.57
CA SER A 311 -8.27 -4.16 -18.08
C SER A 311 -9.32 -5.20 -18.51
N THR A 312 -10.49 -5.23 -17.85
CA THR A 312 -11.63 -6.07 -18.27
C THR A 312 -12.11 -5.73 -19.70
N GLN A 313 -12.08 -4.45 -20.09
CA GLN A 313 -12.47 -4.04 -21.45
C GLN A 313 -11.42 -4.51 -22.48
N PHE A 314 -10.13 -4.35 -22.17
CA PHE A 314 -9.04 -4.84 -23.01
C PHE A 314 -9.04 -6.38 -23.15
N ALA A 315 -9.41 -7.12 -22.10
CA ALA A 315 -9.52 -8.58 -22.14
C ALA A 315 -10.49 -9.07 -23.24
N GLN A 316 -11.55 -8.30 -23.55
CA GLN A 316 -12.51 -8.64 -24.61
C GLN A 316 -11.97 -8.36 -26.02
N GLN A 317 -11.12 -7.34 -26.18
CA GLN A 317 -10.62 -6.89 -27.49
C GLN A 317 -9.63 -7.85 -28.16
N LYS A 318 -9.49 -7.76 -29.50
CA LYS A 318 -8.45 -8.48 -30.25
C LYS A 318 -7.05 -8.06 -29.80
N HIS A 319 -6.81 -6.75 -29.68
CA HIS A 319 -5.53 -6.15 -29.30
C HIS A 319 -5.43 -5.90 -27.79
N TRP A 320 -5.68 -6.95 -27.00
CA TRP A 320 -5.72 -6.90 -25.52
C TRP A 320 -4.43 -6.35 -24.89
N SER A 321 -3.27 -6.62 -25.50
CA SER A 321 -1.96 -6.17 -25.01
C SER A 321 -1.73 -4.66 -25.07
N PHE A 322 -2.59 -3.90 -25.78
CA PHE A 322 -2.53 -2.43 -25.82
C PHE A 322 -2.79 -1.80 -24.43
N HIS A 323 -3.36 -2.53 -23.47
CA HIS A 323 -3.39 -2.13 -22.06
C HIS A 323 -1.99 -1.83 -21.49
N TYR A 324 -0.96 -2.50 -21.99
CA TYR A 324 0.43 -2.25 -21.60
C TYR A 324 1.00 -0.97 -22.23
N ILE A 325 0.47 -0.50 -23.36
CA ILE A 325 0.82 0.83 -23.91
C ILE A 325 0.29 1.93 -22.98
N ILE A 326 -0.97 1.81 -22.52
CA ILE A 326 -1.55 2.74 -21.53
C ILE A 326 -0.74 2.70 -20.22
N SER A 327 -0.42 1.49 -19.74
CA SER A 327 0.40 1.32 -18.53
C SER A 327 1.80 1.95 -18.68
N GLY A 328 2.46 1.75 -19.82
CA GLY A 328 3.74 2.38 -20.14
C GLY A 328 3.66 3.91 -20.21
N ALA A 329 2.57 4.47 -20.76
CA ALA A 329 2.35 5.92 -20.79
C ALA A 329 2.11 6.51 -19.39
N LEU A 330 1.36 5.82 -18.52
CA LEU A 330 1.19 6.21 -17.11
C LEU A 330 2.53 6.19 -16.36
N TYR A 331 3.34 5.16 -16.54
CA TYR A 331 4.68 5.08 -15.92
C TYR A 331 5.70 6.05 -16.54
N LEU A 332 5.56 6.43 -17.81
CA LEU A 332 6.31 7.55 -18.41
C LEU A 332 5.96 8.87 -17.70
N PHE A 333 4.67 9.16 -17.49
CA PHE A 333 4.24 10.34 -16.73
C PHE A 333 4.74 10.33 -15.28
N ASN A 334 4.68 9.18 -14.58
CA ASN A 334 5.28 9.00 -13.25
C ASN A 334 6.79 9.29 -13.25
N THR A 335 7.53 8.77 -14.24
CA THR A 335 8.98 9.00 -14.37
C THR A 335 9.31 10.48 -14.57
N LEU A 336 8.52 11.20 -15.38
CA LEU A 336 8.66 12.63 -15.57
C LEU A 336 8.34 13.41 -14.27
N MET A 337 7.27 13.06 -13.56
CA MET A 337 6.96 13.67 -12.25
C MET A 337 8.10 13.46 -11.25
N ILE A 338 8.57 12.22 -11.08
CA ILE A 338 9.69 11.88 -10.22
C ILE A 338 10.95 12.68 -10.60
N TRP A 339 11.25 12.78 -11.91
CA TRP A 339 12.41 13.53 -12.40
C TRP A 339 12.31 15.01 -12.05
N PHE A 340 11.23 15.70 -12.40
CA PHE A 340 11.12 17.15 -12.18
C PHE A 340 11.01 17.54 -10.70
N VAL A 341 10.42 16.66 -9.88
CA VAL A 341 10.21 16.89 -8.43
C VAL A 341 11.44 16.52 -7.60
N PHE A 342 12.01 15.32 -7.78
CA PHE A 342 13.11 14.82 -6.95
C PHE A 342 14.50 14.93 -7.59
N ARG A 343 14.60 15.09 -8.92
CA ARG A 343 15.84 15.45 -9.66
C ARG A 343 17.07 14.59 -9.35
N GLY A 344 16.86 13.31 -9.00
CA GLY A 344 17.94 12.40 -8.62
C GLY A 344 18.64 12.72 -7.29
N LYS A 345 18.09 13.59 -6.46
CA LYS A 345 18.66 14.00 -5.16
C LYS A 345 18.60 12.89 -4.09
N ARG A 346 19.46 12.97 -3.09
CA ARG A 346 19.38 12.10 -1.90
C ARG A 346 18.23 12.54 -0.99
N GLN A 347 17.74 11.63 -0.14
CA GLN A 347 16.57 11.90 0.71
C GLN A 347 16.79 13.12 1.62
N ASP A 348 18.01 13.26 2.15
CA ASP A 348 18.35 14.24 3.17
C ASP A 348 18.46 15.65 2.58
N GLU A 349 18.94 15.78 1.34
CA GLU A 349 18.90 17.01 0.54
C GLU A 349 17.44 17.48 0.34
N ILE A 350 16.57 16.57 -0.13
CA ILE A 350 15.15 16.81 -0.39
C ILE A 350 14.42 17.26 0.89
N LYS A 351 14.85 16.75 2.06
CA LYS A 351 14.27 17.07 3.36
C LYS A 351 14.83 18.34 4.01
N ALA A 352 16.11 18.64 3.81
CA ALA A 352 16.71 19.91 4.19
C ALA A 352 15.98 21.07 3.48
N GLU A 353 15.74 20.94 2.17
CA GLU A 353 15.02 21.92 1.33
C GLU A 353 13.60 22.27 1.76
N ILE A 354 12.99 21.49 2.65
CA ILE A 354 11.64 21.72 3.19
C ILE A 354 11.60 21.87 4.72
N GLY A 355 12.74 21.80 5.40
CA GLY A 355 12.83 21.87 6.87
C GLY A 355 12.35 20.60 7.60
N ASP A 356 12.32 19.45 6.92
CA ASP A 356 11.85 18.15 7.43
C ASP A 356 13.01 17.17 7.67
N LEU A 357 14.27 17.62 7.59
CA LEU A 357 15.46 16.81 7.86
C LEU A 357 15.50 16.38 9.34
N THR A 358 15.82 15.13 9.61
CA THR A 358 16.11 14.63 10.95
C THR A 358 17.38 13.79 10.90
N VAL A 359 18.49 14.33 11.40
CA VAL A 359 19.71 13.55 11.63
C VAL A 359 19.45 12.62 12.83
N ASP A 360 19.86 11.35 12.73
CA ASP A 360 19.85 10.42 13.85
C ASP A 360 21.29 10.26 14.35
N PRO A 361 21.64 10.74 15.56
CA PRO A 361 23.01 10.67 16.08
C PRO A 361 23.46 9.23 16.36
N ASN A 362 22.55 8.25 16.36
CA ASN A 362 22.83 6.85 16.61
C ASN A 362 23.07 6.03 15.32
N ALA A 363 23.21 6.69 14.17
CA ALA A 363 23.43 6.03 12.89
C ALA A 363 24.82 5.37 12.79
N VAL A 364 24.92 4.12 13.27
CA VAL A 364 26.17 3.34 13.25
C VAL A 364 26.54 2.94 11.83
N ASP A 365 27.70 3.41 11.35
CA ASP A 365 28.27 2.98 10.08
C ASP A 365 28.81 1.54 10.19
N SER A 366 27.96 0.60 9.78
CA SER A 366 28.24 -0.84 9.74
C SER A 366 27.22 -1.53 8.83
N ASN A 367 27.41 -2.83 8.56
CA ASN A 367 26.58 -3.57 7.61
C ASN A 367 25.08 -3.54 7.99
N LYS A 368 24.31 -2.71 7.28
CA LYS A 368 22.87 -2.49 7.48
C LYS A 368 22.04 -3.77 7.31
N TYR A 369 22.42 -4.68 6.41
CA TYR A 369 21.73 -5.97 6.28
C TYR A 369 21.87 -6.80 7.57
N LYS A 370 23.07 -6.85 8.17
CA LYS A 370 23.29 -7.52 9.46
C LYS A 370 22.43 -6.89 10.55
N GLN A 371 22.32 -5.56 10.62
CA GLN A 371 21.45 -4.87 11.57
C GLN A 371 19.97 -5.21 11.34
N ILE A 372 19.47 -5.15 10.10
CA ILE A 372 18.06 -5.45 9.77
C ILE A 372 17.69 -6.88 10.19
N PHE A 373 18.54 -7.87 9.86
CA PHE A 373 18.25 -9.27 10.16
C PHE A 373 18.35 -9.64 11.64
N THR A 374 19.08 -8.89 12.48
CA THR A 374 19.10 -9.14 13.94
C THR A 374 17.87 -8.57 14.67
N ILE A 375 17.14 -7.63 14.08
CA ILE A 375 15.95 -7.03 14.71
C ILE A 375 14.77 -8.00 14.63
N ARG A 376 14.54 -8.79 15.69
CA ARG A 376 13.42 -9.75 15.80
C ARG A 376 12.06 -9.17 15.41
N ALA A 377 11.82 -7.89 15.71
CA ALA A 377 10.58 -7.20 15.36
C ALA A 377 10.33 -7.13 13.85
N VAL A 378 11.37 -6.98 13.03
CA VAL A 378 11.26 -6.95 11.56
C VAL A 378 10.68 -8.26 11.05
N HIS A 379 11.13 -9.41 11.57
CA HIS A 379 10.62 -10.72 11.15
C HIS A 379 9.14 -10.93 11.47
N PHE A 380 8.67 -10.52 12.66
CA PHE A 380 7.24 -10.58 12.98
C PHE A 380 6.40 -9.63 12.11
N LEU A 381 6.90 -8.43 11.80
CA LEU A 381 6.26 -7.50 10.86
C LEU A 381 6.20 -8.09 9.44
N SER A 382 7.28 -8.72 8.97
CA SER A 382 7.36 -9.41 7.67
C SER A 382 6.41 -10.60 7.58
N ILE A 383 6.30 -11.43 8.63
CA ILE A 383 5.35 -12.56 8.67
C ILE A 383 3.91 -12.07 8.67
N PHE A 384 3.59 -11.02 9.44
CA PHE A 384 2.27 -10.39 9.38
C PHE A 384 1.97 -9.84 7.97
N SER A 385 2.94 -9.15 7.36
CA SER A 385 2.85 -8.63 5.99
C SER A 385 2.54 -9.73 4.97
N LEU A 386 3.24 -10.86 5.04
CA LEU A 386 3.04 -12.01 4.16
C LEU A 386 1.62 -12.56 4.24
N ILE A 387 1.12 -12.81 5.45
CA ILE A 387 -0.22 -13.36 5.63
C ILE A 387 -1.29 -12.31 5.24
N TYR A 388 -1.09 -11.03 5.59
CA TYR A 388 -2.00 -9.96 5.18
C TYR A 388 -2.09 -9.79 3.67
N VAL A 389 -0.96 -9.57 2.97
CA VAL A 389 -0.94 -9.32 1.52
C VAL A 389 -1.41 -10.56 0.76
N GLY A 390 -1.02 -11.76 1.20
CA GLY A 390 -1.54 -13.00 0.66
C GLY A 390 -3.04 -13.17 0.86
N THR A 391 -3.60 -12.73 1.99
CA THR A 391 -5.05 -12.74 2.24
C THR A 391 -5.77 -11.68 1.40
N GLU A 392 -5.26 -10.45 1.31
CA GLU A 392 -5.78 -9.38 0.46
C GLU A 392 -5.92 -9.85 -1.01
N VAL A 393 -4.84 -10.41 -1.57
CA VAL A 393 -4.82 -10.88 -2.96
C VAL A 393 -5.63 -12.18 -3.14
N THR A 394 -5.69 -13.06 -2.14
CA THR A 394 -6.54 -14.26 -2.20
C THR A 394 -8.01 -13.87 -2.28
N ILE A 395 -8.50 -12.98 -1.42
CA ILE A 395 -9.90 -12.49 -1.46
C ILE A 395 -10.15 -11.74 -2.77
N GLY A 396 -9.29 -10.77 -3.13
CA GLY A 396 -9.46 -9.95 -4.33
C GLY A 396 -9.50 -10.74 -5.64
N SER A 397 -8.80 -11.88 -5.70
CA SER A 397 -8.73 -12.75 -6.89
C SER A 397 -9.81 -13.85 -6.87
N TRP A 398 -9.95 -14.60 -5.78
CA TRP A 398 -10.76 -15.83 -5.75
C TRP A 398 -12.22 -15.61 -5.35
N SER A 399 -12.59 -14.48 -4.73
CA SER A 399 -14.00 -14.20 -4.39
C SER A 399 -14.91 -14.15 -5.61
N VAL A 400 -14.40 -13.68 -6.77
CA VAL A 400 -15.13 -13.70 -8.04
C VAL A 400 -15.44 -15.14 -8.45
N THR A 401 -14.43 -16.01 -8.44
CA THR A 401 -14.58 -17.44 -8.78
C THR A 401 -15.51 -18.16 -7.80
N TYR A 402 -15.35 -17.92 -6.48
CA TYR A 402 -16.23 -18.49 -5.46
C TYR A 402 -17.70 -18.12 -5.71
N VAL A 403 -17.98 -16.84 -5.95
CA VAL A 403 -19.34 -16.35 -6.20
C VAL A 403 -19.91 -16.88 -7.52
N GLN A 404 -19.13 -16.93 -8.60
CA GLN A 404 -19.56 -17.54 -9.86
C GLN A 404 -19.92 -19.02 -9.68
N THR A 405 -19.03 -19.81 -9.07
CA THR A 405 -19.22 -21.27 -8.91
C THR A 405 -20.21 -21.68 -7.80
N LYS A 406 -20.37 -20.87 -6.74
CA LYS A 406 -21.19 -21.23 -5.55
C LYS A 406 -22.39 -20.32 -5.27
N ARG A 407 -22.61 -19.26 -6.05
CA ARG A 407 -23.75 -18.32 -5.92
C ARG A 407 -24.35 -17.92 -7.29
N GLN A 408 -24.06 -18.69 -8.35
CA GLN A 408 -24.58 -18.48 -9.72
C GLN A 408 -24.25 -17.09 -10.32
N GLY A 409 -23.14 -16.47 -9.90
CA GLY A 409 -22.71 -15.16 -10.40
C GLY A 409 -22.45 -15.16 -11.92
N THR A 410 -22.91 -14.12 -12.60
CA THR A 410 -22.78 -13.98 -14.08
C THR A 410 -21.40 -13.44 -14.48
N SER A 411 -21.20 -13.14 -15.77
CA SER A 411 -20.03 -12.45 -16.31
C SER A 411 -19.72 -11.10 -15.63
N ASN A 412 -20.73 -10.44 -15.04
CA ASN A 412 -20.57 -9.17 -14.31
C ASN A 412 -19.93 -9.34 -12.92
N SER A 413 -19.60 -10.55 -12.48
CA SER A 413 -19.07 -10.81 -11.12
C SER A 413 -17.72 -10.09 -10.81
N GLY A 414 -17.02 -9.57 -11.82
CA GLY A 414 -15.83 -8.72 -11.63
C GLY A 414 -16.08 -7.48 -10.77
N TYR A 415 -17.31 -6.95 -10.74
CA TYR A 415 -17.68 -5.84 -9.85
C TYR A 415 -17.52 -6.16 -8.35
N ILE A 416 -17.45 -7.44 -7.96
CA ILE A 416 -17.23 -7.85 -6.56
C ILE A 416 -15.76 -7.62 -6.16
N SER A 417 -14.81 -7.85 -7.07
CA SER A 417 -13.41 -7.49 -6.85
C SER A 417 -13.24 -5.95 -6.81
N SER A 418 -13.96 -5.21 -7.67
CA SER A 418 -14.04 -3.75 -7.57
C SER A 418 -14.66 -3.29 -6.25
N GLY A 419 -15.67 -3.99 -5.72
CA GLY A 419 -16.26 -3.74 -4.40
C GLY A 419 -15.27 -3.97 -3.26
N PHE A 420 -14.47 -5.04 -3.32
CA PHE A 420 -13.39 -5.30 -2.37
C PHE A 420 -12.33 -4.19 -2.37
N PHE A 421 -11.76 -3.85 -3.53
CA PHE A 421 -10.73 -2.82 -3.64
C PHE A 421 -11.26 -1.41 -3.37
N GLY A 422 -12.51 -1.11 -3.74
CA GLY A 422 -13.20 0.13 -3.39
C GLY A 422 -13.44 0.25 -1.88
N GLY A 423 -13.90 -0.83 -1.24
CA GLY A 423 -13.98 -0.92 0.22
C GLY A 423 -12.62 -0.67 0.88
N LEU A 424 -11.57 -1.36 0.42
CA LEU A 424 -10.19 -1.22 0.88
C LEU A 424 -9.64 0.21 0.75
N MET A 425 -9.92 0.89 -0.36
CA MET A 425 -9.61 2.31 -0.55
C MET A 425 -10.34 3.19 0.48
N LEU A 426 -11.66 3.00 0.62
CA LEU A 426 -12.50 3.78 1.53
C LEU A 426 -12.12 3.56 3.00
N GLY A 427 -11.82 2.32 3.41
CA GLY A 427 -11.35 1.98 4.75
C GLY A 427 -10.09 2.73 5.15
N ARG A 428 -9.11 2.83 4.22
CA ARG A 428 -7.86 3.59 4.39
C ARG A 428 -8.07 5.10 4.60
N ILE A 429 -9.27 5.63 4.36
CA ILE A 429 -9.64 7.03 4.61
C ILE A 429 -10.63 7.17 5.79
N ILE A 430 -11.78 6.50 5.73
CA ILE A 430 -12.91 6.67 6.66
C ILE A 430 -12.54 6.20 8.07
N LEU A 431 -11.90 5.03 8.21
CA LEU A 431 -11.54 4.47 9.51
C LEU A 431 -10.34 5.18 10.17
N MET A 432 -9.73 6.17 9.51
CA MET A 432 -8.61 6.94 10.04
C MET A 432 -8.98 7.82 11.26
N TRP A 433 -10.28 8.14 11.45
CA TRP A 433 -10.77 8.73 12.71
C TRP A 433 -10.80 7.69 13.83
N LEU A 434 -11.35 6.51 13.56
CA LEU A 434 -11.45 5.42 14.53
C LEU A 434 -10.07 4.94 14.99
N ASN A 435 -9.12 4.77 14.06
CA ASN A 435 -7.71 4.46 14.34
C ASN A 435 -7.07 5.41 15.36
N ARG A 436 -7.42 6.71 15.29
CA ARG A 436 -6.95 7.74 16.22
C ARG A 436 -7.71 7.71 17.56
N LYS A 437 -9.00 7.36 17.57
CA LYS A 437 -9.83 7.28 18.78
C LYS A 437 -9.53 6.06 19.66
N ILE A 438 -9.39 4.86 19.09
CA ILE A 438 -9.16 3.63 19.87
C ILE A 438 -7.69 3.17 19.89
N GLY A 439 -6.85 3.75 19.04
CA GLY A 439 -5.44 3.40 18.89
C GLY A 439 -5.21 2.25 17.91
N GLU A 440 -4.26 2.45 16.99
CA GLU A 440 -3.97 1.57 15.83
C GLU A 440 -3.83 0.08 16.20
N ARG A 441 -3.17 -0.27 17.32
CA ARG A 441 -3.02 -1.66 17.75
C ARG A 441 -4.36 -2.33 18.11
N ARG A 442 -5.27 -1.61 18.78
CA ARG A 442 -6.62 -2.10 19.14
C ARG A 442 -7.53 -2.12 17.92
N ALA A 443 -7.41 -1.13 17.05
CA ALA A 443 -8.16 -1.04 15.80
C ALA A 443 -7.93 -2.26 14.90
N LEU A 444 -6.68 -2.71 14.72
CA LEU A 444 -6.40 -3.89 13.89
C LEU A 444 -7.05 -5.17 14.43
N PHE A 445 -7.03 -5.40 15.76
CA PHE A 445 -7.75 -6.53 16.37
C PHE A 445 -9.26 -6.46 16.10
N LEU A 446 -9.87 -5.29 16.29
CA LEU A 446 -11.29 -5.07 16.01
C LEU A 446 -11.63 -5.37 14.54
N TYR A 447 -10.83 -4.85 13.60
CA TYR A 447 -11.06 -5.05 12.17
C TYR A 447 -10.87 -6.51 11.74
N ALA A 448 -9.89 -7.22 12.31
CA ALA A 448 -9.67 -8.63 12.00
C ALA A 448 -10.82 -9.52 12.53
N LEU A 449 -11.33 -9.26 13.74
CA LEU A 449 -12.48 -9.99 14.28
C LEU A 449 -13.76 -9.73 13.46
N LEU A 450 -14.03 -8.47 13.08
CA LEU A 450 -15.17 -8.13 12.23
C LEU A 450 -15.04 -8.70 10.79
N ALA A 451 -13.83 -8.73 10.23
CA ALA A 451 -13.60 -9.33 8.92
C ALA A 451 -13.81 -10.85 8.94
N ILE A 452 -13.33 -11.55 10.00
CA ILE A 452 -13.62 -12.97 10.21
C ILE A 452 -15.12 -13.21 10.32
N GLN A 453 -15.86 -12.38 11.07
CA GLN A 453 -17.32 -12.51 11.19
C GLN A 453 -18.02 -12.41 9.83
N LEU A 454 -17.60 -11.46 8.98
CA LEU A 454 -18.15 -11.28 7.63
C LEU A 454 -17.79 -12.43 6.67
N GLU A 455 -16.55 -12.94 6.70
CA GLU A 455 -16.17 -14.11 5.87
C GLU A 455 -16.93 -15.38 6.31
N VAL A 456 -17.20 -15.55 7.61
CA VAL A 456 -18.09 -16.62 8.10
C VAL A 456 -19.53 -16.43 7.57
N THR A 457 -20.03 -15.19 7.46
CA THR A 457 -21.30 -14.92 6.75
C THR A 457 -21.21 -15.31 5.27
N VAL A 458 -20.16 -14.90 4.55
CA VAL A 458 -19.95 -15.25 3.13
C VAL A 458 -19.91 -16.76 2.91
N TRP A 459 -19.28 -17.50 3.82
CA TRP A 459 -19.19 -18.95 3.82
C TRP A 459 -20.55 -19.63 3.98
N VAL A 460 -21.28 -19.29 5.05
CA VAL A 460 -22.52 -19.97 5.46
C VAL A 460 -23.72 -19.55 4.62
N VAL A 461 -23.83 -18.26 4.25
CA VAL A 461 -25.05 -17.71 3.63
C VAL A 461 -25.00 -17.87 2.11
N PRO A 462 -26.03 -18.48 1.47
CA PRO A 462 -26.05 -18.77 0.03
C PRO A 462 -26.51 -17.59 -0.85
N SER A 463 -26.34 -16.33 -0.41
CA SER A 463 -26.83 -15.13 -1.10
C SER A 463 -25.75 -14.48 -1.99
N LEU A 464 -26.11 -14.04 -3.20
CA LEU A 464 -25.21 -13.34 -4.12
C LEU A 464 -24.96 -11.89 -3.67
N ILE A 465 -26.03 -11.17 -3.31
CA ILE A 465 -25.98 -9.74 -3.01
C ILE A 465 -25.33 -9.49 -1.65
N GLU A 466 -25.73 -10.26 -0.63
CA GLU A 466 -25.14 -10.14 0.71
C GLU A 466 -23.65 -10.50 0.69
N ASN A 467 -23.23 -11.53 -0.06
CA ASN A 467 -21.82 -11.88 -0.17
C ASN A 467 -21.01 -10.79 -0.89
N ALA A 468 -21.56 -10.14 -1.91
CA ALA A 468 -20.91 -9.00 -2.56
C ALA A 468 -20.75 -7.80 -1.61
N ILE A 469 -21.76 -7.50 -0.81
CA ILE A 469 -21.74 -6.44 0.21
C ILE A 469 -20.74 -6.79 1.33
N ALA A 470 -20.78 -8.02 1.85
CA ALA A 470 -19.89 -8.49 2.90
C ALA A 470 -18.42 -8.45 2.45
N VAL A 471 -18.09 -8.91 1.23
CA VAL A 471 -16.74 -8.81 0.66
C VAL A 471 -16.26 -7.35 0.53
N ALA A 472 -17.14 -6.41 0.17
CA ALA A 472 -16.80 -4.98 0.17
C ALA A 472 -16.50 -4.44 1.58
N PHE A 473 -17.27 -4.87 2.61
CA PHE A 473 -16.99 -4.52 4.00
C PHE A 473 -15.73 -5.22 4.57
N VAL A 474 -15.44 -6.46 4.17
CA VAL A 474 -14.15 -7.13 4.46
C VAL A 474 -12.99 -6.31 3.91
N GLY A 475 -13.08 -5.87 2.64
CA GLY A 475 -12.11 -4.94 2.04
C GLY A 475 -11.93 -3.67 2.88
N LEU A 476 -13.04 -3.05 3.30
CA LEU A 476 -13.03 -1.84 4.14
C LEU A 476 -12.36 -2.04 5.50
N LEU A 477 -12.47 -3.23 6.11
CA LEU A 477 -11.83 -3.56 7.38
C LEU A 477 -10.35 -3.97 7.21
N LEU A 478 -10.01 -4.67 6.13
CA LEU A 478 -8.62 -5.00 5.78
C LEU A 478 -7.82 -3.77 5.38
N GLY A 479 -8.45 -2.78 4.74
CA GLY A 479 -7.79 -1.60 4.19
C GLY A 479 -6.82 -0.91 5.15
N PRO A 480 -7.22 -0.50 6.37
CA PRO A 480 -6.34 0.13 7.35
C PRO A 480 -5.15 -0.71 7.84
N MET A 481 -5.17 -2.04 7.70
CA MET A 481 -4.19 -2.91 8.38
C MET A 481 -2.76 -2.72 7.86
N TYR A 482 -2.54 -2.58 6.55
CA TYR A 482 -1.19 -2.31 6.00
C TYR A 482 -0.66 -0.91 6.37
N PRO A 483 -1.45 0.19 6.29
CA PRO A 483 -1.08 1.46 6.88
C PRO A 483 -0.74 1.39 8.37
N ILE A 484 -1.50 0.63 9.16
CA ILE A 484 -1.24 0.41 10.59
C ILE A 484 0.09 -0.35 10.78
N LEU A 485 0.35 -1.40 10.00
CA LEU A 485 1.62 -2.15 10.02
C LEU A 485 2.81 -1.25 9.71
N MET A 486 2.74 -0.47 8.63
CA MET A 486 3.79 0.45 8.23
C MET A 486 4.00 1.57 9.27
N ASN A 487 2.93 2.18 9.80
CA ASN A 487 3.02 3.23 10.82
C ASN A 487 3.38 2.70 12.23
N HIS A 488 3.16 1.42 12.52
CA HIS A 488 3.70 0.79 13.73
C HIS A 488 5.20 0.51 13.57
N SER A 489 5.64 0.13 12.36
CA SER A 489 7.04 -0.07 12.02
C SER A 489 7.89 1.18 12.25
N THR A 490 7.38 2.39 11.94
CA THR A 490 8.09 3.67 12.17
C THR A 490 8.37 3.97 13.66
N LYS A 491 7.64 3.32 14.56
CA LYS A 491 7.68 3.55 16.01
C LYS A 491 8.54 2.54 16.78
N ILE A 492 8.95 1.44 16.14
CA ILE A 492 9.73 0.36 16.78
C ILE A 492 11.02 0.00 16.05
N LEU A 493 11.30 0.60 14.88
CA LEU A 493 12.49 0.35 14.07
C LEU A 493 13.38 1.61 13.98
N PRO A 494 14.72 1.45 13.98
CA PRO A 494 15.66 2.59 13.97
C PRO A 494 15.60 3.38 12.66
N ARG A 495 15.68 4.71 12.75
CA ARG A 495 15.37 5.61 11.61
C ARG A 495 16.29 5.42 10.42
N TRP A 496 17.59 5.20 10.67
CA TRP A 496 18.60 4.98 9.62
C TRP A 496 18.41 3.67 8.84
N LEU A 497 17.60 2.72 9.33
CA LEU A 497 17.26 1.49 8.62
C LEU A 497 15.84 1.49 8.01
N LEU A 498 14.99 2.49 8.29
CA LEU A 498 13.55 2.41 8.00
C LEU A 498 13.24 2.04 6.54
N THR A 499 13.86 2.69 5.56
CA THR A 499 13.66 2.39 4.12
C THR A 499 14.09 0.95 3.77
N GLY A 500 15.13 0.43 4.41
CA GLY A 500 15.60 -0.95 4.24
C GLY A 500 14.66 -1.97 4.88
N CYS A 501 14.29 -1.76 6.14
CA CYS A 501 13.32 -2.58 6.86
C CYS A 501 11.97 -2.61 6.16
N MET A 502 11.46 -1.46 5.71
CA MET A 502 10.19 -1.38 4.99
C MET A 502 10.24 -2.11 3.65
N GLY A 503 11.36 -2.05 2.92
CA GLY A 503 11.55 -2.85 1.72
C GLY A 503 11.54 -4.35 1.99
N TYR A 504 12.20 -4.81 3.08
CA TYR A 504 12.17 -6.21 3.47
C TYR A 504 10.76 -6.68 3.91
N ILE A 505 10.05 -5.88 4.72
CA ILE A 505 8.68 -6.19 5.17
C ILE A 505 7.70 -6.19 4.00
N ALA A 506 7.84 -5.27 3.04
CA ALA A 506 7.05 -5.25 1.82
C ALA A 506 7.39 -6.42 0.88
N GLY A 507 8.66 -6.77 0.72
CA GLY A 507 9.11 -7.89 -0.13
C GLY A 507 8.65 -9.25 0.38
N VAL A 508 8.80 -9.51 1.69
CA VAL A 508 8.23 -10.72 2.31
C VAL A 508 6.69 -10.67 2.31
N GLY A 509 6.10 -9.47 2.35
CA GLY A 509 4.68 -9.24 2.06
C GLY A 509 4.26 -9.76 0.68
N GLN A 510 4.93 -9.31 -0.38
CA GLN A 510 4.64 -9.73 -1.76
C GLN A 510 4.88 -11.24 -2.01
N ALA A 511 5.71 -11.91 -1.20
CA ALA A 511 5.79 -13.37 -1.25
C ALA A 511 4.42 -14.03 -0.92
N GLY A 512 3.61 -13.40 -0.07
CA GLY A 512 2.26 -13.83 0.25
C GLY A 512 1.29 -13.81 -0.94
N SER A 513 1.39 -12.82 -1.83
CA SER A 513 0.49 -12.71 -3.00
C SER A 513 0.73 -13.77 -4.07
N ALA A 514 1.85 -14.49 -4.04
CA ALA A 514 2.04 -15.73 -4.79
C ALA A 514 1.65 -16.97 -3.96
N VAL A 515 2.17 -17.08 -2.72
CA VAL A 515 2.05 -18.31 -1.91
C VAL A 515 0.61 -18.61 -1.49
N LEU A 516 -0.15 -17.64 -0.98
CA LEU A 516 -1.50 -17.91 -0.46
C LEU A 516 -2.51 -18.19 -1.60
N PRO A 517 -2.51 -17.46 -2.73
CA PRO A 517 -3.32 -17.82 -3.90
C PRO A 517 -2.93 -19.17 -4.53
N PHE A 518 -1.65 -19.56 -4.50
CA PHE A 518 -1.22 -20.89 -4.98
C PHE A 518 -1.73 -22.03 -4.07
N ILE A 519 -1.58 -21.89 -2.74
CA ILE A 519 -2.14 -22.84 -1.77
C ILE A 519 -3.68 -22.92 -1.93
N THR A 520 -4.33 -21.77 -2.11
CA THR A 520 -5.77 -21.69 -2.38
C THR A 520 -6.17 -22.50 -3.62
N GLY A 521 -5.42 -22.37 -4.72
CA GLY A 521 -5.64 -23.16 -5.93
C GLY A 521 -5.51 -24.66 -5.70
N LEU A 522 -4.45 -25.12 -5.02
CA LEU A 522 -4.26 -26.53 -4.67
C LEU A 522 -5.40 -27.09 -3.79
N LEU A 523 -5.83 -26.32 -2.79
CA LEU A 523 -6.97 -26.70 -1.94
C LEU A 523 -8.27 -26.76 -2.75
N ALA A 524 -8.52 -25.77 -3.60
CA ALA A 524 -9.71 -25.72 -4.46
C ALA A 524 -9.74 -26.86 -5.49
N SER A 525 -8.59 -27.30 -6.01
CA SER A 525 -8.50 -28.48 -6.90
C SER A 525 -8.76 -29.80 -6.17
N ARG A 526 -8.33 -29.95 -4.91
CA ARG A 526 -8.46 -31.22 -4.16
C ARG A 526 -9.77 -31.35 -3.37
N PHE A 527 -10.29 -30.25 -2.86
CA PHE A 527 -11.45 -30.21 -1.95
C PHE A 527 -12.62 -29.34 -2.48
N GLY A 528 -12.48 -28.79 -3.70
CA GLY A 528 -13.43 -27.85 -4.29
C GLY A 528 -13.31 -26.45 -3.71
N ILE A 529 -13.77 -25.44 -4.46
CA ILE A 529 -13.69 -24.00 -4.11
C ILE A 529 -14.31 -23.63 -2.74
N ALA A 530 -15.07 -24.54 -2.11
CA ALA A 530 -15.56 -24.37 -0.75
C ALA A 530 -14.44 -24.28 0.32
N SER A 531 -13.25 -24.84 0.05
CA SER A 531 -12.09 -24.77 0.97
C SER A 531 -11.50 -23.37 1.13
N LEU A 532 -11.81 -22.44 0.21
CA LEU A 532 -11.34 -21.06 0.22
C LEU A 532 -11.64 -20.36 1.55
N GLN A 533 -12.88 -20.50 2.03
CA GLN A 533 -13.39 -19.76 3.17
C GLN A 533 -12.77 -20.16 4.52
N PRO A 534 -12.75 -21.44 4.94
CA PRO A 534 -12.03 -21.83 6.15
C PRO A 534 -10.52 -21.55 6.06
N PHE A 535 -9.92 -21.57 4.87
CA PHE A 535 -8.53 -21.14 4.69
C PHE A 535 -8.34 -19.64 4.99
N ILE A 536 -9.14 -18.75 4.40
CA ILE A 536 -9.10 -17.30 4.67
C ILE A 536 -9.30 -17.01 6.18
N VAL A 537 -10.32 -17.62 6.80
CA VAL A 537 -10.59 -17.47 8.24
C VAL A 537 -9.40 -17.92 9.08
N SER A 538 -8.72 -19.02 8.70
CA SER A 538 -7.50 -19.47 9.38
C SER A 538 -6.34 -18.48 9.24
N MET A 539 -6.17 -17.84 8.07
CA MET A 539 -5.12 -16.86 7.83
C MET A 539 -5.37 -15.55 8.59
N MET A 540 -6.61 -15.03 8.60
CA MET A 540 -6.98 -13.88 9.43
C MET A 540 -6.80 -14.18 10.93
N SER A 541 -7.15 -15.39 11.38
CA SER A 541 -6.91 -15.83 12.76
C SER A 541 -5.42 -15.88 13.10
N THR A 542 -4.58 -16.33 12.16
CA THR A 542 -3.12 -16.34 12.30
C THR A 542 -2.55 -14.91 12.37
N MET A 543 -3.08 -13.98 11.58
CA MET A 543 -2.70 -12.56 11.65
C MET A 543 -2.97 -11.95 13.04
N ILE A 544 -4.09 -12.30 13.69
CA ILE A 544 -4.40 -11.86 15.06
C ILE A 544 -3.32 -12.33 16.04
N VAL A 545 -2.90 -13.60 15.95
CA VAL A 545 -1.85 -14.16 16.82
C VAL A 545 -0.50 -13.47 16.57
N ILE A 546 -0.08 -13.30 15.31
CA ILE A 546 1.18 -12.60 14.99
C ILE A 546 1.14 -11.13 15.44
N TRP A 547 0.01 -10.44 15.30
CA TRP A 547 -0.16 -9.06 15.80
C TRP A 547 -0.09 -8.96 17.33
N ALA A 548 -0.53 -9.97 18.05
CA ALA A 548 -0.34 -10.07 19.50
C ALA A 548 1.15 -10.21 19.87
N LEU A 549 1.92 -10.99 19.11
CA LEU A 549 3.36 -11.19 19.30
C LEU A 549 4.23 -9.99 18.88
N ILE A 550 3.81 -9.20 17.89
CA ILE A 550 4.51 -7.98 17.47
C ILE A 550 4.69 -7.04 18.69
N PRO A 551 5.91 -6.55 18.99
CA PRO A 551 6.16 -5.70 20.15
C PRO A 551 5.25 -4.47 20.23
N ARG A 552 4.82 -4.14 21.45
CA ARG A 552 4.14 -2.87 21.73
C ARG A 552 5.15 -1.73 21.56
N VAL A 553 4.70 -0.57 21.08
CA VAL A 553 5.51 0.65 21.14
C VAL A 553 5.80 0.95 22.61
N ARG A 554 7.07 0.98 23.00
CA ARG A 554 7.45 1.60 24.28
C ARG A 554 7.22 3.09 24.14
N GLN A 555 6.21 3.62 24.80
CA GLN A 555 6.18 5.04 25.12
C GLN A 555 7.33 5.28 26.09
N VAL A 556 8.40 5.91 25.62
CA VAL A 556 9.33 6.61 26.51
C VAL A 556 8.53 7.77 27.10
N PRO A 557 8.41 7.91 28.43
CA PRO A 557 7.85 9.11 29.03
C PRO A 557 8.68 10.32 28.59
N THR A 558 8.00 11.32 28.04
CA THR A 558 8.55 12.64 27.68
C THR A 558 8.20 13.64 28.74
#